data_AF-A0A1K1LJX2-F1
#
_entry.id   AF-A0A1K1LJX2-F1
#
_cell.length_a   1.000
_cell.length_b   1.000
_cell.length_c   1.000
_cell.angle_alpha   90.00
_cell.angle_beta   90.00
_cell.angle_gamma   90.00
#
_symmetry.space_group_name_H-M   'P 1'
#
loop_
_entity.id
_entity.type
_entity.pdbx_description
1 polymer ?
#
loop_
_entity_poly.entity_id
_entity_poly.type
_entity_poly.pdbx_seq_one_letter_code
_entity_poly.pdbx_strand_id
1 'polypeptide(L)'
;MEMTSTAVMPAEKKGLDRNQLKYLVIFTMVLDHMAWGFVDARIPVLGQVMHFFGRLTGPMMAYFLAEGYHHTHDVRKYQKRLGIFALVSWLPFVFFEAGLETIAENPMALIIQGVIFTLFLGITALRVWDSEKLSKPQKVTLVVLLTLLSLIGDWPIMDVLGPLFLHVYRNDRRKRWLAMVLLYAPLNLCIMFMSGNGQPWYYGWYNLGVGLVPLLVIFCYNGRGGKKSAFNKWFFYVFYPAHFVVLGVLKWYVFGGV
;
A
#
# COMPACT_ATOMS: atom_id res chain seq x y z
N MET A 1 -31.26 -46.97 4.61
CA MET A 1 -31.13 -45.94 5.65
C MET A 1 -29.86 -45.15 5.33
N GLU A 2 -29.98 -44.20 4.40
CA GLU A 2 -28.85 -43.34 4.00
C GLU A 2 -28.73 -42.20 5.01
N MET A 3 -27.64 -42.18 5.77
CA MET A 3 -27.26 -41.02 6.57
C MET A 3 -26.71 -39.94 5.64
N THR A 4 -27.51 -38.91 5.39
CA THR A 4 -27.05 -37.66 4.80
C THR A 4 -25.97 -37.03 5.67
N SER A 5 -24.74 -37.03 5.18
CA SER A 5 -23.61 -36.27 5.75
C SER A 5 -23.93 -34.77 5.68
N THR A 6 -24.36 -34.20 6.80
CA THR A 6 -24.46 -32.75 6.95
C THR A 6 -23.05 -32.18 6.95
N ALA A 7 -22.64 -31.56 5.85
CA ALA A 7 -21.42 -30.76 5.80
C ALA A 7 -21.52 -29.66 6.87
N VAL A 8 -20.78 -29.83 7.96
CA VAL A 8 -20.63 -28.81 9.00
C VAL A 8 -19.94 -27.61 8.33
N MET A 9 -20.71 -26.57 8.01
CA MET A 9 -20.12 -25.32 7.53
C MET A 9 -19.16 -24.80 8.62
N PRO A 10 -17.89 -24.49 8.29
CA PRO A 10 -16.96 -23.98 9.27
C PRO A 10 -17.53 -22.70 9.90
N ALA A 11 -17.49 -22.64 11.24
CA ALA A 11 -18.03 -21.55 12.03
C ALA A 11 -17.54 -20.19 11.51
N GLU A 12 -18.45 -19.20 11.50
CA GLU A 12 -18.17 -17.84 11.09
C GLU A 12 -16.99 -17.27 11.89
N LYS A 13 -15.86 -17.01 11.22
CA LYS A 13 -14.72 -16.34 11.86
C LYS A 13 -15.16 -14.92 12.21
N LYS A 14 -15.39 -14.64 13.50
CA LYS A 14 -15.65 -13.28 14.00
C LYS A 14 -14.47 -12.38 13.64
N GLY A 15 -14.73 -11.20 13.07
CA GLY A 15 -13.69 -10.26 12.65
C GLY A 15 -14.17 -9.23 11.63
N LEU A 16 -13.28 -8.33 11.25
CA LEU A 16 -13.51 -7.27 10.26
C LEU A 16 -13.54 -7.86 8.84
N ASP A 17 -14.45 -7.35 8.02
CA ASP A 17 -14.44 -7.61 6.58
C ASP A 17 -13.43 -6.70 5.85
N ARG A 18 -13.21 -7.00 4.57
CA ARG A 18 -12.23 -6.28 3.76
C ARG A 18 -12.56 -4.81 3.58
N ASN A 19 -13.83 -4.45 3.44
CA ASN A 19 -14.19 -3.04 3.28
C ASN A 19 -13.88 -2.29 4.57
N GLN A 20 -14.22 -2.86 5.73
CA GLN A 20 -13.91 -2.29 7.05
C GLN A 20 -12.39 -2.10 7.23
N LEU A 21 -11.59 -3.10 6.86
CA LEU A 21 -10.13 -2.98 6.90
C LEU A 21 -9.61 -1.91 5.93
N LYS A 22 -10.19 -1.79 4.74
CA LYS A 22 -9.84 -0.70 3.81
C LYS A 22 -10.13 0.68 4.40
N TYR A 23 -11.29 0.86 5.04
CA TYR A 23 -11.62 2.13 5.71
C TYR A 23 -10.64 2.45 6.85
N LEU A 24 -10.31 1.46 7.69
CA LEU A 24 -9.30 1.62 8.73
C LEU A 24 -7.96 2.08 8.14
N VAL A 25 -7.51 1.41 7.09
CA VAL A 25 -6.21 1.67 6.45
C VAL A 25 -6.16 3.05 5.79
N ILE A 26 -7.19 3.46 5.06
CA ILE A 26 -7.18 4.81 4.46
C ILE A 26 -7.29 5.92 5.50
N PHE A 27 -7.93 5.65 6.65
CA PHE A 27 -7.97 6.58 7.76
C PHE A 27 -6.57 6.76 8.35
N THR A 28 -5.84 5.65 8.61
CA THR A 28 -4.45 5.73 9.07
C THR A 28 -3.50 6.33 8.04
N MET A 29 -3.77 6.18 6.74
CA MET A 29 -3.03 6.86 5.67
C MET A 29 -3.19 8.38 5.74
N VAL A 30 -4.41 8.88 5.97
CA VAL A 30 -4.62 10.32 6.15
C VAL A 30 -3.92 10.82 7.41
N LEU A 31 -3.95 10.07 8.51
CA LEU A 31 -3.17 10.42 9.70
C LEU A 31 -1.67 10.49 9.42
N ASP A 32 -1.12 9.56 8.64
CA ASP A 32 0.30 9.57 8.25
C ASP A 32 0.67 10.86 7.48
N HIS A 33 -0.12 11.22 6.46
CA HIS A 33 0.13 12.43 5.68
C HIS A 33 -0.14 13.71 6.49
N MET A 34 -1.11 13.69 7.42
CA MET A 34 -1.28 14.79 8.36
C MET A 34 -0.06 14.97 9.26
N ALA A 35 0.58 13.89 9.68
CA ALA A 35 1.79 13.97 10.49
C ALA A 35 2.93 14.63 9.72
N TRP A 36 3.19 14.16 8.49
CA TRP A 36 4.18 14.75 7.59
C TRP A 36 3.93 16.22 7.28
N GLY A 37 2.67 16.60 7.06
CA GLY A 37 2.32 17.96 6.63
C GLY A 37 2.19 18.98 7.75
N PHE A 38 1.90 18.56 8.99
CA PHE A 38 1.44 19.50 10.04
C PHE A 38 1.93 19.20 11.47
N VAL A 39 2.34 17.96 11.78
CA VAL A 39 2.59 17.54 13.17
C VAL A 39 4.07 17.40 13.46
N ASP A 40 4.86 16.82 12.57
CA ASP A 40 6.25 16.45 12.83
C ASP A 40 7.12 17.61 13.32
N ALA A 41 6.97 18.79 12.70
CA ALA A 41 7.71 19.99 13.09
C ALA A 41 7.34 20.54 14.48
N ARG A 42 6.15 20.20 15.01
CA ARG A 42 5.59 20.79 16.24
C ARG A 42 5.56 19.81 17.41
N ILE A 43 5.15 18.56 17.15
CA ILE A 43 4.96 17.51 18.15
C ILE A 43 5.55 16.19 17.63
N PRO A 44 6.89 16.04 17.60
CA PRO A 44 7.55 14.91 16.96
C PRO A 44 7.08 13.54 17.49
N VAL A 45 6.86 13.42 18.81
CA VAL A 45 6.40 12.16 19.43
C VAL A 45 5.02 11.75 18.91
N LEU A 46 4.10 12.70 18.76
CA LEU A 46 2.78 12.43 18.21
C LEU A 46 2.88 12.05 16.73
N GLY A 47 3.73 12.74 15.97
CA GLY A 47 4.05 12.40 14.58
C GLY A 47 4.51 10.95 14.43
N GLN A 48 5.46 10.49 15.25
CA GLN A 48 5.92 9.09 15.25
C GLN A 48 4.78 8.09 15.51
N VAL A 49 3.86 8.38 16.43
CA VAL A 49 2.69 7.51 16.70
C VAL A 49 1.74 7.48 15.51
N MET A 50 1.46 8.63 14.90
CA MET A 50 0.61 8.72 13.70
C MET A 50 1.23 7.94 12.54
N HIS A 51 2.55 8.09 12.33
CA HIS A 51 3.28 7.32 11.33
C HIS A 51 3.26 5.83 11.60
N PHE A 52 3.36 5.41 12.85
CA PHE A 52 3.38 4.00 13.21
C PHE A 52 2.11 3.28 12.74
N PHE A 53 0.94 3.90 12.95
CA PHE A 53 -0.31 3.39 12.40
C PHE A 53 -0.40 3.60 10.87
N GLY A 54 0.16 4.69 10.36
CA GLY A 54 0.30 4.98 8.92
C GLY A 54 0.98 3.86 8.12
N ARG A 55 2.00 3.22 8.69
CA ARG A 55 2.74 2.11 8.07
C ARG A 55 1.91 0.83 7.84
N LEU A 56 0.66 0.78 8.30
CA LEU A 56 -0.30 -0.24 7.88
C LEU A 56 -0.61 -0.16 6.38
N THR A 57 -0.52 1.03 5.78
CA THR A 57 -1.10 1.32 4.48
C THR A 57 -0.46 0.55 3.34
N GLY A 58 0.84 0.71 3.09
CA GLY A 58 1.53 0.02 1.99
C GLY A 58 1.31 -1.50 1.99
N PRO A 59 1.70 -2.23 3.07
CA PRO A 59 1.57 -3.67 3.10
C PRO A 59 0.11 -4.18 3.05
N MET A 60 -0.86 -3.42 3.58
CA MET A 60 -2.28 -3.76 3.42
C MET A 60 -2.78 -3.52 1.99
N MET A 61 -2.34 -2.46 1.32
CA MET A 61 -2.70 -2.22 -0.09
C MET A 61 -2.11 -3.28 -1.00
N ALA A 62 -0.85 -3.68 -0.80
CA ALA A 62 -0.23 -4.84 -1.44
C ALA A 62 -1.05 -6.13 -1.21
N TYR A 63 -1.52 -6.35 0.02
CA TYR A 63 -2.40 -7.48 0.34
C TYR A 63 -3.72 -7.44 -0.42
N PHE A 64 -4.41 -6.30 -0.40
CA PHE A 64 -5.67 -6.13 -1.13
C PHE A 64 -5.48 -6.20 -2.65
N LEU A 65 -4.31 -5.83 -3.17
CA LEU A 65 -3.99 -5.97 -4.59
C LEU A 65 -3.93 -7.44 -4.99
N ALA A 66 -3.15 -8.25 -4.26
CA ALA A 66 -3.04 -9.70 -4.51
C ALA A 66 -4.39 -10.41 -4.33
N GLU A 67 -5.12 -10.10 -3.28
CA GLU A 67 -6.44 -10.67 -3.07
C GLU A 67 -7.43 -10.22 -4.17
N GLY A 68 -7.42 -8.94 -4.53
CA GLY A 68 -8.24 -8.39 -5.60
C GLY A 68 -7.94 -9.04 -6.96
N TYR A 69 -6.67 -9.36 -7.23
CA TYR A 69 -6.24 -10.06 -8.43
C TYR A 69 -6.87 -11.45 -8.54
N HIS A 70 -6.96 -12.19 -7.43
CA HIS A 70 -7.55 -13.53 -7.42
C HIS A 70 -9.08 -13.55 -7.47
N HIS A 71 -9.74 -12.47 -7.03
CA HIS A 71 -11.20 -12.41 -6.94
C HIS A 71 -11.86 -11.59 -8.05
N THR A 72 -11.07 -10.89 -8.89
CA THR A 72 -11.62 -10.10 -9.99
C THR A 72 -11.94 -11.00 -11.18
N HIS A 73 -13.10 -10.78 -11.80
CA HIS A 73 -13.46 -11.44 -13.05
C HIS A 73 -12.64 -10.93 -14.24
N ASP A 74 -12.20 -9.67 -14.19
CA ASP A 74 -11.47 -9.03 -15.28
C ASP A 74 -10.26 -8.26 -14.74
N VAL A 75 -9.11 -8.92 -14.81
CA VAL A 75 -7.82 -8.37 -14.38
C VAL A 75 -7.39 -7.22 -15.30
N ARG A 76 -7.72 -7.24 -16.60
CA ARG A 76 -7.35 -6.17 -17.54
C ARG A 76 -8.07 -4.87 -17.20
N LYS A 77 -9.37 -4.93 -16.94
CA LYS A 77 -10.14 -3.77 -16.47
C LYS A 77 -9.65 -3.31 -15.10
N TYR A 78 -9.25 -4.24 -14.21
CA TYR A 78 -8.69 -3.87 -12.91
C TYR A 78 -7.39 -3.09 -13.04
N GLN A 79 -6.43 -3.60 -13.79
CA GLN A 79 -5.17 -2.93 -14.05
C GLN A 79 -5.36 -1.60 -14.80
N LYS A 80 -6.26 -1.54 -15.80
CA LYS A 80 -6.56 -0.28 -16.51
C LYS A 80 -7.06 0.80 -15.56
N ARG A 81 -7.98 0.47 -14.65
CA ARG A 81 -8.44 1.43 -13.63
C ARG A 81 -7.29 1.89 -12.76
N LEU A 82 -6.46 0.96 -12.29
CA LEU A 82 -5.32 1.31 -11.43
C LEU A 82 -4.33 2.23 -12.16
N GLY A 83 -4.04 1.97 -13.43
CA GLY A 83 -3.18 2.84 -14.26
C GLY A 83 -3.78 4.22 -14.53
N ILE A 84 -5.09 4.31 -14.80
CA ILE A 84 -5.77 5.61 -14.94
C ILE A 84 -5.64 6.41 -13.63
N PHE A 85 -5.91 5.78 -12.49
CA PHE A 85 -5.82 6.48 -11.21
C PHE A 85 -4.38 6.78 -10.80
N ALA A 86 -3.39 6.00 -11.21
CA ALA A 86 -1.98 6.36 -11.03
C ALA A 86 -1.66 7.70 -11.70
N LEU A 87 -2.11 7.89 -12.94
CA LEU A 87 -1.93 9.14 -13.68
C LEU A 87 -2.72 10.30 -13.07
N VAL A 88 -4.00 10.07 -12.71
CA VAL A 88 -4.87 11.11 -12.12
C VAL A 88 -4.34 11.55 -10.76
N SER A 89 -3.81 10.64 -9.94
CA SER A 89 -3.31 10.96 -8.62
C SER A 89 -1.88 11.48 -8.58
N TRP A 90 -1.13 11.35 -9.69
CA TRP A 90 0.26 11.79 -9.76
C TRP A 90 0.41 13.28 -9.44
N LEU A 91 -0.35 14.15 -10.12
CA LEU A 91 -0.27 15.60 -9.87
C LEU A 91 -0.70 15.99 -8.43
N PRO A 92 -1.84 15.51 -7.89
CA PRO A 92 -2.18 15.72 -6.48
C PRO A 92 -1.09 15.28 -5.50
N PHE A 93 -0.50 14.11 -5.72
CA PHE A 93 0.57 13.58 -4.86
C PHE A 93 1.80 14.48 -4.88
N VAL A 94 2.32 14.81 -6.07
CA VAL A 94 3.50 15.68 -6.19
C VAL A 94 3.21 17.08 -5.62
N PHE A 95 2.00 17.61 -5.82
CA PHE A 95 1.59 18.89 -5.25
C PHE A 95 1.63 18.85 -3.71
N PHE A 96 1.12 17.81 -3.05
CA PHE A 96 1.19 17.71 -1.60
C PHE A 96 2.65 17.60 -1.08
N GLU A 97 3.47 16.78 -1.75
CA GLU A 97 4.86 16.53 -1.36
C GLU A 97 5.75 17.77 -1.56
N ALA A 98 5.73 18.38 -2.75
CA ALA A 98 6.68 19.41 -3.17
C ALA A 98 6.10 20.83 -3.25
N GLY A 99 4.78 21.00 -3.49
CA GLY A 99 4.17 22.31 -3.72
C GLY A 99 4.40 22.87 -5.13
N LEU A 100 3.57 23.84 -5.55
CA LEU A 100 3.61 24.35 -6.94
C LEU A 100 4.87 25.19 -7.24
N GLU A 101 5.38 25.93 -6.26
CA GLU A 101 6.57 26.76 -6.42
C GLU A 101 7.80 25.89 -6.70
N THR A 102 8.04 24.86 -5.88
CA THR A 102 9.14 23.92 -6.10
C THR A 102 9.01 23.15 -7.42
N ILE A 103 7.79 22.81 -7.85
CA ILE A 103 7.58 22.18 -9.16
C ILE A 103 7.97 23.13 -10.31
N ALA A 104 7.68 24.43 -10.17
CA ALA A 104 8.03 25.44 -11.17
C ALA A 104 9.55 25.71 -11.21
N GLU A 105 10.20 25.75 -10.05
CA GLU A 105 11.65 25.97 -9.94
C GLU A 105 12.47 24.73 -10.30
N ASN A 106 12.00 23.55 -9.93
CA ASN A 106 12.66 22.27 -10.16
C ASN A 106 11.68 21.23 -10.73
N PRO A 107 11.53 21.17 -12.07
CA PRO A 107 10.66 20.20 -12.73
C PRO A 107 11.00 18.74 -12.42
N MET A 108 12.20 18.43 -11.90
CA MET A 108 12.55 17.07 -11.45
C MET A 108 11.68 16.59 -10.28
N ALA A 109 11.02 17.50 -9.54
CA ALA A 109 10.03 17.13 -8.53
C ALA A 109 8.88 16.27 -9.10
N LEU A 110 8.60 16.37 -10.41
CA LEU A 110 7.58 15.56 -11.08
C LEU A 110 7.98 14.07 -11.22
N ILE A 111 9.24 13.69 -11.00
CA ILE A 111 9.67 12.30 -11.16
C ILE A 111 9.05 11.38 -10.10
N ILE A 112 8.72 11.91 -8.92
CA ILE A 112 8.20 11.12 -7.81
C ILE A 112 6.78 10.62 -8.11
N GLN A 113 6.47 9.41 -7.65
CA GLN A 113 5.21 8.74 -7.89
C GLN A 113 4.56 8.27 -6.58
N GLY A 114 3.23 8.24 -6.54
CA GLY A 114 2.48 7.77 -5.36
C GLY A 114 2.30 6.24 -5.32
N VAL A 115 1.71 5.75 -4.23
CA VAL A 115 1.48 4.30 -4.00
C VAL A 115 0.64 3.62 -5.09
N ILE A 116 -0.31 4.34 -5.73
CA ILE A 116 -1.11 3.75 -6.81
C ILE A 116 -0.25 3.35 -8.02
N PHE A 117 0.83 4.10 -8.29
CA PHE A 117 1.79 3.75 -9.34
C PHE A 117 2.54 2.47 -9.01
N THR A 118 3.08 2.32 -7.80
CA THR A 118 3.81 1.11 -7.40
C THR A 118 2.89 -0.11 -7.33
N LEU A 119 1.63 0.05 -6.91
CA LEU A 119 0.61 -1.00 -7.01
C LEU A 119 0.25 -1.35 -8.47
N PHE A 120 0.24 -0.37 -9.38
CA PHE A 120 0.09 -0.64 -10.82
C PHE A 120 1.23 -1.51 -11.35
N LEU A 121 2.46 -1.25 -10.92
CA LEU A 121 3.60 -2.12 -11.23
C LEU A 121 3.43 -3.49 -10.58
N GLY A 122 2.93 -3.58 -9.35
CA GLY A 122 2.65 -4.84 -8.65
C GLY A 122 1.64 -5.73 -9.37
N ILE A 123 0.51 -5.21 -9.84
CA ILE A 123 -0.45 -6.01 -10.63
C ILE A 123 0.14 -6.39 -12.00
N THR A 124 1.02 -5.56 -12.55
CA THR A 124 1.76 -5.87 -13.77
C THR A 124 2.70 -7.06 -13.53
N ALA A 125 3.43 -7.06 -12.41
CA ALA A 125 4.30 -8.16 -12.00
C ALA A 125 3.53 -9.48 -11.82
N LEU A 126 2.33 -9.43 -11.21
CA LEU A 126 1.43 -10.59 -11.11
C LEU A 126 1.08 -11.17 -12.49
N ARG A 127 0.67 -10.31 -13.44
CA ARG A 127 0.32 -10.75 -14.80
C ARG A 127 1.52 -11.29 -15.58
N VAL A 128 2.71 -10.70 -15.38
CA VAL A 128 3.96 -11.21 -15.97
C VAL A 128 4.25 -12.60 -15.42
N TRP A 129 4.12 -12.79 -14.11
CA TRP A 129 4.38 -14.07 -13.45
C TRP A 129 3.43 -15.18 -13.92
N ASP A 130 2.15 -14.87 -14.09
CA ASP A 130 1.12 -15.80 -14.56
C ASP A 130 1.12 -16.03 -16.07
N SER A 131 1.90 -15.27 -16.85
CA SER A 131 1.91 -15.41 -18.31
C SER A 131 2.45 -16.79 -18.74
N GLU A 132 1.67 -17.55 -19.50
CA GLU A 132 2.12 -18.82 -20.09
C GLU A 132 3.08 -18.62 -21.27
N LYS A 133 3.13 -17.41 -21.83
CA LYS A 133 3.94 -17.08 -23.02
C LYS A 133 5.40 -16.76 -22.69
N LEU A 134 5.71 -16.49 -21.42
CA LEU A 134 7.02 -16.04 -20.99
C LEU A 134 7.79 -17.19 -20.33
N SER A 135 9.07 -17.32 -20.65
CA SER A 135 9.96 -18.24 -19.95
C SER A 135 10.27 -17.73 -18.54
N LYS A 136 10.69 -18.63 -17.64
CA LYS A 136 11.03 -18.25 -16.26
C LYS A 136 12.10 -17.14 -16.17
N PRO A 137 13.20 -17.18 -16.96
CA PRO A 137 14.16 -16.07 -16.99
C PRO A 137 13.52 -14.74 -17.41
N GLN A 138 12.70 -14.73 -18.48
CA GLN A 138 12.01 -13.51 -18.94
C GLN A 138 11.09 -12.93 -17.85
N LYS A 139 10.35 -13.79 -17.14
CA LYS A 139 9.51 -13.36 -16.01
C LYS A 139 10.33 -12.69 -14.92
N VAL A 140 11.43 -13.31 -14.51
CA VAL A 140 12.33 -12.75 -13.47
C VAL A 140 12.91 -11.42 -13.93
N THR A 141 13.45 -11.34 -15.15
CA THR A 141 13.99 -10.09 -15.72
C THR A 141 12.96 -8.98 -15.71
N LEU A 142 11.74 -9.23 -16.18
CA LEU A 142 10.68 -8.23 -16.21
C LEU A 142 10.25 -7.80 -14.81
N VAL A 143 10.14 -8.73 -13.85
CA VAL A 143 9.84 -8.39 -12.46
C VAL A 143 10.94 -7.54 -11.83
N VAL A 144 12.21 -7.84 -12.10
CA VAL A 144 13.34 -7.01 -11.66
C VAL A 144 13.25 -5.60 -12.26
N LEU A 145 12.98 -5.47 -13.56
CA LEU A 145 12.82 -4.17 -14.20
C LEU A 145 11.65 -3.37 -13.61
N LEU A 146 10.50 -4.01 -13.33
CA LEU A 146 9.36 -3.38 -12.66
C LEU A 146 9.72 -2.94 -11.23
N THR A 147 10.52 -3.76 -10.53
CA THR A 147 11.00 -3.44 -9.18
C THR A 147 11.94 -2.24 -9.19
N LEU A 148 12.86 -2.15 -10.15
CA LEU A 148 13.73 -0.99 -10.33
C LEU A 148 12.94 0.26 -10.72
N LEU A 149 11.95 0.12 -11.60
CA LEU A 149 11.06 1.22 -11.97
C LEU A 149 10.25 1.74 -10.78
N SER A 150 9.94 0.88 -9.80
CA SER A 150 9.22 1.32 -8.59
C SER A 150 10.02 2.24 -7.68
N LEU A 151 11.34 2.37 -7.85
CA LEU A 151 12.21 3.20 -7.00
C LEU A 151 11.88 4.69 -7.00
N ILE A 152 11.20 5.19 -8.04
CA ILE A 152 10.70 6.57 -8.09
C ILE A 152 9.35 6.75 -7.39
N GLY A 153 8.75 5.67 -6.89
CA GLY A 153 7.42 5.68 -6.29
C GLY A 153 7.41 5.36 -4.81
N ASP A 154 6.29 5.68 -4.15
CA ASP A 154 6.07 5.35 -2.75
C ASP A 154 5.91 3.83 -2.52
N TRP A 155 6.40 3.35 -1.38
CA TRP A 155 6.59 1.92 -1.08
C TRP A 155 7.33 1.15 -2.19
N PRO A 156 8.50 1.64 -2.63
CA PRO A 156 9.25 1.04 -3.72
C PRO A 156 9.66 -0.38 -3.34
N ILE A 157 9.81 -1.26 -4.33
CA ILE A 157 10.11 -2.70 -4.19
C ILE A 157 8.97 -3.48 -3.54
N MET A 158 8.46 -3.00 -2.40
CA MET A 158 7.51 -3.68 -1.54
C MET A 158 6.14 -3.81 -2.18
N ASP A 159 5.63 -2.76 -2.83
CA ASP A 159 4.32 -2.82 -3.49
C ASP A 159 4.35 -3.52 -4.86
N VAL A 160 5.55 -3.92 -5.32
CA VAL A 160 5.73 -4.81 -6.47
C VAL A 160 5.88 -6.27 -6.02
N LEU A 161 6.81 -6.54 -5.10
CA LEU A 161 7.14 -7.89 -4.65
C LEU A 161 6.17 -8.43 -3.60
N GLY A 162 5.59 -7.57 -2.75
CA GLY A 162 4.60 -7.93 -1.74
C GLY A 162 3.39 -8.65 -2.31
N PRO A 163 2.64 -8.06 -3.26
CA PRO A 163 1.52 -8.75 -3.89
C PRO A 163 1.98 -10.02 -4.63
N LEU A 164 3.16 -10.00 -5.26
CA LEU A 164 3.74 -11.16 -5.94
C LEU A 164 4.03 -12.32 -4.97
N PHE A 165 4.64 -12.06 -3.82
CA PHE A 165 4.93 -13.08 -2.82
C PHE A 165 3.66 -13.62 -2.17
N LEU A 166 2.67 -12.75 -1.91
CA LEU A 166 1.35 -13.17 -1.45
C LEU A 166 0.66 -14.10 -2.45
N HIS A 167 0.82 -13.84 -3.74
CA HIS A 167 0.32 -14.67 -4.82
C HIS A 167 1.09 -16.00 -4.93
N VAL A 168 2.42 -15.96 -5.03
CA VAL A 168 3.28 -17.15 -5.25
C VAL A 168 3.18 -18.12 -4.09
N TYR A 169 3.19 -17.61 -2.85
CA TYR A 169 3.14 -18.43 -1.64
C TYR A 169 1.72 -18.59 -1.08
N ARG A 170 0.66 -18.29 -1.87
CA ARG A 170 -0.74 -18.30 -1.39
C ARG A 170 -1.19 -19.59 -0.72
N ASN A 171 -0.63 -20.73 -1.15
CA ASN A 171 -0.98 -22.07 -0.65
C ASN A 171 -0.18 -22.49 0.60
N ASP A 172 0.92 -21.81 0.92
CA ASP A 172 1.78 -22.12 2.06
C ASP A 172 1.80 -20.93 3.02
N ARG A 173 0.98 -21.03 4.08
CA ARG A 173 0.80 -19.94 5.05
C ARG A 173 2.12 -19.53 5.70
N ARG A 174 3.03 -20.47 5.98
CA ARG A 174 4.31 -20.18 6.62
C ARG A 174 5.22 -19.43 5.67
N LYS A 175 5.39 -19.93 4.43
CA LYS A 175 6.22 -19.25 3.43
C LYS A 175 5.67 -17.88 3.06
N ARG A 176 4.35 -17.73 2.97
CA ARG A 176 3.69 -16.46 2.68
C ARG A 176 4.05 -15.37 3.68
N TRP A 177 3.88 -15.65 4.97
CA TRP A 177 4.17 -14.66 6.01
C TRP A 177 5.66 -14.47 6.23
N LEU A 178 6.47 -15.52 6.10
CA LEU A 178 7.93 -15.39 6.13
C LEU A 178 8.43 -14.48 4.99
N ALA A 179 7.93 -14.65 3.77
CA ALA A 179 8.29 -13.81 2.64
C ALA A 179 7.88 -12.34 2.86
N MET A 180 6.69 -12.09 3.42
CA MET A 180 6.25 -10.73 3.77
C MET A 180 7.14 -10.12 4.86
N VAL A 181 7.49 -10.86 5.92
CA VAL A 181 8.38 -10.35 6.97
C VAL A 181 9.78 -10.06 6.40
N LEU A 182 10.36 -10.97 5.62
CA LEU A 182 11.67 -10.78 5.01
C LEU A 182 11.70 -9.67 3.96
N LEU A 183 10.58 -9.37 3.33
CA LEU A 183 10.46 -8.28 2.37
C LEU A 183 10.39 -6.93 3.10
N TYR A 184 9.48 -6.77 4.07
CA TYR A 184 9.21 -5.47 4.69
C TYR A 184 10.16 -5.14 5.84
N ALA A 185 10.50 -6.10 6.72
CA ALA A 185 11.22 -5.81 7.96
C ALA A 185 12.66 -5.29 7.74
N PRO A 186 13.51 -5.88 6.87
CA PRO A 186 14.91 -5.45 6.79
C PRO A 186 15.09 -4.00 6.37
N LEU A 187 14.39 -3.55 5.32
CA LEU A 187 14.49 -2.16 4.86
C LEU A 187 13.94 -1.19 5.91
N ASN A 188 12.81 -1.51 6.55
CA ASN A 188 12.18 -0.67 7.56
C ASN A 188 13.01 -0.57 8.85
N LEU A 189 13.66 -1.66 9.28
CA LEU A 189 14.64 -1.65 10.37
C LEU A 189 15.88 -0.85 9.96
N CYS A 190 16.36 -1.00 8.73
CA CYS A 190 17.48 -0.24 8.20
C CYS A 190 17.18 1.26 8.25
N ILE A 191 16.01 1.70 7.76
CA ILE A 191 15.57 3.11 7.82
C ILE A 191 15.46 3.59 9.28
N MET A 192 14.93 2.76 10.19
CA MET A 192 14.85 3.10 11.61
C MET A 192 16.23 3.40 12.21
N PHE A 193 17.26 2.58 11.91
CA PHE A 193 18.61 2.77 12.47
C PHE A 193 19.47 3.77 11.68
N MET A 194 19.17 4.00 10.39
CA MET A 194 19.90 4.90 9.51
C MET A 194 19.26 6.28 9.38
N SER A 195 18.23 6.62 10.17
CA SER A 195 17.64 7.97 10.21
C SER A 195 18.65 8.98 10.80
N GLY A 196 19.73 9.22 10.07
CA GLY A 196 20.99 9.85 10.48
C GLY A 196 21.04 11.34 10.22
N ASN A 197 20.04 12.08 10.70
CA ASN A 197 20.02 13.55 10.64
C ASN A 197 20.18 14.18 12.03
N GLY A 198 21.15 13.72 12.82
CA GLY A 198 21.36 14.18 14.21
C GLY A 198 20.23 13.83 15.18
N GLN A 199 19.25 13.05 14.73
CA GLN A 199 18.16 12.55 15.55
C GLN A 199 18.60 11.31 16.33
N PRO A 200 17.99 11.03 17.50
CA PRO A 200 18.29 9.82 18.27
C PRO A 200 18.09 8.55 17.45
N TRP A 201 18.83 7.49 17.76
CA TRP A 201 18.76 6.18 17.07
C TRP A 201 17.36 5.52 17.07
N TYR A 202 16.46 5.99 17.93
CA TYR A 202 15.07 5.52 18.00
C TYR A 202 14.10 6.40 17.18
N TYR A 203 14.56 7.50 16.59
CA TYR A 203 13.78 8.33 15.67
C TYR A 203 13.58 7.54 14.37
N GLY A 204 12.34 7.12 14.10
CA GLY A 204 12.05 6.15 13.03
C GLY A 204 11.47 4.83 13.53
N TRP A 205 11.23 4.66 14.84
CA TRP A 205 10.55 3.47 15.38
C TRP A 205 9.15 3.24 14.78
N TYR A 206 8.53 4.29 14.22
CA TYR A 206 7.27 4.17 13.49
C TYR A 206 7.31 3.10 12.38
N ASN A 207 8.49 2.83 11.82
CA ASN A 207 8.68 1.81 10.78
C ASN A 207 8.34 0.39 11.27
N LEU A 208 8.36 0.14 12.59
CA LEU A 208 7.89 -1.12 13.18
C LEU A 208 6.39 -1.37 12.92
N GLY A 209 5.63 -0.34 12.56
CA GLY A 209 4.21 -0.41 12.23
C GLY A 209 3.89 -1.35 11.06
N VAL A 210 4.85 -1.59 10.15
CA VAL A 210 4.68 -2.60 9.08
C VAL A 210 4.41 -4.00 9.63
N GLY A 211 4.93 -4.30 10.83
CA GLY A 211 4.73 -5.58 11.52
C GLY A 211 3.30 -5.80 12.02
N LEU A 212 2.47 -4.75 12.08
CA LEU A 212 1.07 -4.87 12.46
C LEU A 212 0.23 -5.55 11.36
N VAL A 213 0.65 -5.49 10.09
CA VAL A 213 -0.13 -6.01 8.97
C VAL A 213 -0.36 -7.53 9.04
N PRO A 214 0.67 -8.37 9.22
CA PRO A 214 0.45 -9.80 9.46
C PRO A 214 -0.49 -10.08 10.63
N LEU A 215 -0.37 -9.33 11.73
CA LEU A 215 -1.24 -9.49 12.91
C LEU A 215 -2.70 -9.13 12.57
N LEU A 216 -2.92 -7.99 11.91
CA LEU A 216 -4.23 -7.51 11.51
C LEU A 216 -4.93 -8.51 10.56
N VAL A 217 -4.21 -9.03 9.58
CA VAL A 217 -4.77 -10.01 8.63
C VAL A 217 -5.00 -11.37 9.28
N ILE A 218 -4.09 -11.85 10.13
CA ILE A 218 -4.23 -13.18 10.76
C ILE A 218 -5.36 -13.20 11.78
N PHE A 219 -5.40 -12.21 12.67
CA PHE A 219 -6.29 -12.21 13.83
C PHE A 219 -7.59 -11.46 13.60
N CYS A 220 -7.58 -10.36 12.85
CA CYS A 220 -8.76 -9.49 12.72
C CYS A 220 -9.53 -9.69 11.41
N TYR A 221 -8.87 -10.10 10.31
CA TYR A 221 -9.56 -10.31 9.04
C TYR A 221 -10.38 -11.61 9.03
N ASN A 222 -11.68 -11.50 8.71
CA ASN A 222 -12.61 -12.63 8.61
C ASN A 222 -12.60 -13.31 7.23
N GLY A 223 -11.83 -12.82 6.26
CA GLY A 223 -11.73 -13.39 4.91
C GLY A 223 -12.87 -13.00 3.96
N ARG A 224 -13.79 -12.11 4.37
CA ARG A 224 -14.95 -11.71 3.57
C ARG A 224 -14.69 -10.39 2.87
N GLY A 225 -15.14 -10.30 1.62
CA GLY A 225 -14.96 -9.10 0.79
C GLY A 225 -15.80 -7.87 1.17
N GLY A 226 -16.75 -8.00 2.12
CA GLY A 226 -17.73 -6.97 2.47
C GLY A 226 -18.78 -6.69 1.39
N LYS A 227 -19.60 -5.65 1.58
CA LYS A 227 -20.62 -5.22 0.60
C LYS A 227 -20.01 -4.83 -0.74
N LYS A 228 -20.38 -5.52 -1.83
CA LYS A 228 -19.97 -5.23 -3.21
C LYS A 228 -20.79 -4.07 -3.80
N SER A 229 -20.64 -2.86 -3.26
CA SER A 229 -21.28 -1.66 -3.82
C SER A 229 -20.37 -0.96 -4.83
N ALA A 230 -20.96 -0.42 -5.91
CA ALA A 230 -20.24 0.47 -6.84
C ALA A 230 -19.66 1.68 -6.10
N PHE A 231 -20.38 2.20 -5.09
CA PHE A 231 -19.92 3.30 -4.24
C PHE A 231 -18.59 2.96 -3.56
N ASN A 232 -18.52 1.82 -2.84
CA ASN A 232 -17.29 1.42 -2.14
C ASN A 232 -16.12 1.25 -3.11
N LYS A 233 -16.37 0.79 -4.34
CA LYS A 233 -15.31 0.63 -5.34
C LYS A 233 -14.73 1.97 -5.77
N TRP A 234 -15.59 2.91 -6.17
CA TRP A 234 -15.16 4.21 -6.69
C TRP A 234 -14.69 5.18 -5.61
N PHE A 235 -15.25 5.06 -4.41
CA PHE A 235 -14.87 5.86 -3.25
C PHE A 235 -13.36 5.85 -3.02
N PHE A 236 -12.73 4.66 -2.94
CA PHE A 236 -11.27 4.58 -2.69
C PHE A 236 -10.43 5.22 -3.79
N TYR A 237 -10.87 5.10 -5.04
CA TYR A 237 -10.15 5.68 -6.18
C TYR A 237 -10.26 7.20 -6.24
N VAL A 238 -11.39 7.77 -5.84
CA VAL A 238 -11.58 9.23 -5.76
C VAL A 238 -10.94 9.79 -4.49
N PHE A 239 -11.05 9.08 -3.37
CA PHE A 239 -10.50 9.47 -2.08
C PHE A 239 -8.99 9.71 -2.15
N TYR A 240 -8.25 8.85 -2.86
CA TYR A 240 -6.79 8.94 -2.94
C TYR A 240 -6.28 10.28 -3.54
N PRO A 241 -6.64 10.71 -4.76
CA PRO A 241 -6.26 12.03 -5.23
C PRO A 241 -6.91 13.15 -4.40
N ALA A 242 -8.15 12.98 -3.94
CA ALA A 242 -8.86 14.03 -3.22
C ALA A 242 -8.20 14.41 -1.88
N HIS A 243 -7.75 13.44 -1.08
CA HIS A 243 -7.11 13.77 0.20
C HIS A 243 -5.77 14.50 0.00
N PHE A 244 -4.99 14.17 -1.04
CA PHE A 244 -3.79 14.95 -1.34
C PHE A 244 -4.08 16.38 -1.79
N VAL A 245 -5.13 16.60 -2.60
CA VAL A 245 -5.55 17.97 -2.94
C VAL A 245 -5.93 18.74 -1.68
N VAL A 246 -6.76 18.15 -0.82
CA VAL A 246 -7.22 18.81 0.42
C VAL A 246 -6.04 19.10 1.35
N LEU A 247 -5.21 18.11 1.66
CA LEU A 247 -4.05 18.28 2.55
C LEU A 247 -3.01 19.22 1.93
N GLY A 248 -2.78 19.17 0.61
CA GLY A 248 -1.85 20.05 -0.09
C GLY A 248 -2.30 21.50 -0.06
N VAL A 249 -3.59 21.77 -0.29
CA VAL A 249 -4.13 23.13 -0.19
C VAL A 249 -3.97 23.67 1.23
N LEU A 250 -4.26 22.86 2.24
CA LEU A 250 -4.06 23.24 3.64
C LEU A 250 -2.59 23.54 3.94
N LYS A 251 -1.67 22.64 3.56
CA LYS A 251 -0.23 22.76 3.81
C LYS A 251 0.35 24.03 3.18
N TRP A 252 0.11 24.24 1.90
CA TRP A 252 0.78 25.30 1.13
C TRP A 252 0.10 26.66 1.25
N TYR A 253 -1.23 26.72 1.30
CA TYR A 253 -1.95 28.01 1.24
C TYR A 253 -2.56 28.47 2.56
N VAL A 254 -2.82 27.55 3.51
CA VAL A 254 -3.43 27.91 4.80
C VAL A 254 -2.38 28.00 5.90
N PHE A 255 -1.48 27.01 5.96
CA PHE A 255 -0.43 26.95 6.99
C PHE A 255 0.94 27.47 6.52
N GLY A 256 1.05 27.88 5.26
CA GLY A 256 2.20 28.64 4.74
C GLY A 256 3.47 27.83 4.48
N GLY A 257 3.36 26.55 4.10
CA GLY A 257 4.52 25.68 3.87
C GLY A 257 5.28 25.43 5.17
N VAL A 258 4.65 24.68 6.08
CA VAL A 258 5.28 24.21 7.33
C VAL A 258 6.38 23.19 7.03
#